data_AF-A0A6J1VY29-F1
#
_entry.id   AF-A0A6J1VY29-F1
#
_cell.length_a   1.000
_cell.length_b   1.000
_cell.length_c   1.000
_cell.angle_alpha   90.00
_cell.angle_beta   90.00
_cell.angle_gamma   90.00
#
_symmetry.space_group_name_H-M   'P 1'
#
loop_
_entity.id
_entity.type
_entity.pdbx_description
1 polymer ?
#
loop_
_entity_poly.entity_id
_entity_poly.type
_entity_poly.pdbx_seq_one_letter_code
_entity_poly.pdbx_strand_id
1 'polypeptide(L)'
;MSAAQYEELQLLAIATLATMAPLLIEDYMLCQGNTRLLLFLEWCVSSDPFFTQGNSFHGTGGRGTKLAQMRFCLRVLNPVVSLGDDALNVDLCDQGAIHQLLGILKFTTSNYKDSALVMEIQSDILLILSTLCESNIHRKELFGWEGVDTLIPFMKIDDKNFYSGLGHNRLLFCALDCLWCCVMGCTILEDYFLEKEGLFTLLDLLL
;
A
#
# COMPACT_ATOMS: atom_id res chain seq x y z
N MET A 1 23.83 18.30 11.95
CA MET A 1 23.23 16.99 11.65
C MET A 1 23.50 16.68 10.20
N SER A 2 24.09 15.52 9.87
CA SER A 2 24.33 15.13 8.48
C SER A 2 23.04 14.71 7.77
N ALA A 3 23.03 14.65 6.44
CA ALA A 3 21.88 14.18 5.68
C ALA A 3 21.46 12.75 6.08
N ALA A 4 22.43 11.85 6.32
CA ALA A 4 22.18 10.49 6.80
C ALA A 4 21.53 10.46 8.19
N GLN A 5 21.96 11.35 9.09
CA GLN A 5 21.39 11.46 10.44
C GLN A 5 19.98 12.04 10.41
N TYR A 6 19.72 13.02 9.55
CA TYR A 6 18.40 13.58 9.35
C TYR A 6 17.42 12.53 8.81
N GLU A 7 17.82 11.80 7.78
CA GLU A 7 17.04 10.69 7.21
C GLU A 7 16.72 9.64 8.29
N GLU A 8 17.72 9.18 9.03
CA GLU A 8 17.52 8.16 10.06
C GLU A 8 16.60 8.65 11.19
N LEU A 9 16.76 9.91 11.63
CA LEU A 9 15.89 10.50 12.65
C LEU A 9 14.45 10.60 12.16
N GLN A 10 14.23 11.01 10.91
CA GLN A 10 12.91 11.08 10.29
C GLN A 10 12.26 9.68 10.25
N LEU A 11 12.98 8.68 9.76
CA LEU A 11 12.46 7.32 9.65
C LEU A 11 12.20 6.68 11.02
N LEU A 12 13.07 6.93 12.01
CA LEU A 12 12.87 6.50 13.39
C LEU A 12 11.61 7.15 14.01
N ALA A 13 11.38 8.42 13.76
CA ALA A 13 10.18 9.11 14.24
C ALA A 13 8.91 8.48 13.64
N ILE A 14 8.88 8.20 12.34
CA ILE A 14 7.74 7.55 11.68
C ILE A 14 7.58 6.10 12.19
N ALA A 15 8.67 5.36 12.36
CA ALA A 15 8.65 4.02 12.94
C ALA A 15 8.04 4.01 14.35
N THR A 16 8.37 5.02 15.16
CA THR A 16 7.77 5.20 16.50
C THR A 16 6.27 5.49 16.37
N LEU A 17 5.89 6.38 15.45
CA LEU A 17 4.48 6.69 15.19
C LEU A 17 3.67 5.46 14.79
N ALA A 18 4.24 4.53 14.02
CA ALA A 18 3.56 3.30 13.62
C ALA A 18 3.15 2.42 14.82
N THR A 19 3.90 2.49 15.92
CA THR A 19 3.58 1.78 17.16
C THR A 19 2.63 2.55 18.07
N MET A 20 2.66 3.89 18.02
CA MET A 20 1.92 4.74 18.95
C MET A 20 0.55 5.17 18.42
N ALA A 21 0.44 5.48 17.12
CA ALA A 21 -0.80 5.97 16.50
C ALA A 21 -2.00 5.03 16.72
N PRO A 22 -1.85 3.69 16.58
CA PRO A 22 -2.94 2.76 16.86
C PRO A 22 -3.41 2.79 18.33
N LEU A 23 -2.54 3.18 19.26
CA LEU A 23 -2.85 3.24 20.70
C LEU A 23 -3.41 4.61 21.12
N LEU A 24 -3.29 5.63 20.26
CA LEU A 24 -3.60 7.02 20.53
C LEU A 24 -4.43 7.62 19.38
N ILE A 25 -5.50 6.93 18.96
CA ILE A 25 -6.32 7.34 17.81
C ILE A 25 -6.87 8.75 17.96
N GLU A 26 -7.33 9.13 19.16
CA GLU A 26 -7.87 10.48 19.41
C GLU A 26 -6.82 11.56 19.14
N ASP A 27 -5.61 11.40 19.68
CA ASP A 27 -4.50 12.33 19.45
C ASP A 27 -4.06 12.32 17.98
N TYR A 28 -4.04 11.15 17.35
CA TYR A 28 -3.74 11.01 15.92
C TYR A 28 -4.73 11.80 15.06
N MET A 29 -6.04 11.69 15.33
CA MET A 29 -7.10 12.41 14.62
C MET A 29 -7.06 13.91 14.92
N LEU A 30 -6.86 14.31 16.18
CA LEU A 30 -6.66 15.73 16.56
C LEU A 30 -5.46 16.35 15.84
N CYS A 31 -4.42 15.55 15.60
CA CYS A 31 -3.23 15.95 14.86
C CYS A 31 -3.37 15.86 13.33
N GLN A 32 -4.56 15.56 12.80
CA GLN A 32 -4.79 15.36 11.35
C GLN A 32 -3.84 14.31 10.76
N GLY A 33 -3.68 13.18 11.45
CA GLY A 33 -2.74 12.11 11.09
C GLY A 33 -2.91 11.64 9.65
N ASN A 34 -4.14 11.35 9.22
CA ASN A 34 -4.46 10.91 7.85
C ASN A 34 -3.94 11.92 6.82
N THR A 35 -4.31 13.20 6.96
CA THR A 35 -3.88 14.26 6.04
C THR A 35 -2.37 14.37 5.95
N ARG A 36 -1.66 14.31 7.08
CA ARG A 36 -0.20 14.40 7.11
C ARG A 36 0.46 13.21 6.43
N LEU A 37 -0.05 12.00 6.65
CA LEU A 37 0.49 10.79 6.03
C LEU A 37 0.22 10.76 4.52
N LEU A 38 -0.99 11.15 4.08
CA LEU A 38 -1.32 11.23 2.66
C LEU A 38 -0.47 12.27 1.92
N LEU A 39 -0.28 13.47 2.48
CA LEU A 39 0.63 14.47 1.91
C LEU A 39 2.08 13.96 1.86
N PHE A 40 2.51 13.20 2.87
CA PHE A 40 3.84 12.63 2.88
C PHE A 40 4.02 11.53 1.83
N LEU A 41 3.00 10.71 1.59
CA LEU A 41 2.97 9.74 0.48
C LEU A 41 2.97 10.41 -0.89
N GLU A 42 2.24 11.52 -1.05
CA GLU A 42 2.24 12.32 -2.28
C GLU A 42 3.66 12.84 -2.58
N TRP A 43 4.34 13.36 -1.57
CA TRP A 43 5.74 13.75 -1.71
C TRP A 43 6.66 12.56 -2.04
N CYS A 44 6.36 11.35 -1.56
CA CYS A 44 7.15 10.16 -1.89
C CYS A 44 7.10 9.77 -3.38
N VAL A 45 6.01 10.11 -4.08
CA VAL A 45 5.87 9.87 -5.53
C VAL A 45 6.24 11.09 -6.39
N SER A 46 6.44 12.26 -5.76
CA SER A 46 6.83 13.47 -6.48
C SER A 46 8.26 13.39 -7.03
N SER A 47 8.54 14.18 -8.07
CA SER A 47 9.88 14.34 -8.64
C SER A 47 10.82 15.21 -7.79
N ASP A 48 10.37 15.69 -6.63
CA ASP A 48 11.17 16.56 -5.77
C ASP A 48 12.47 15.85 -5.34
N PRO A 49 13.62 16.52 -5.44
CA PRO A 49 14.90 15.91 -5.11
C PRO A 49 14.96 15.57 -3.62
N PHE A 50 15.30 14.31 -3.33
CA PHE A 50 15.58 13.87 -1.97
C PHE A 50 16.76 12.91 -1.97
N PHE A 51 17.88 13.36 -1.39
CA PHE A 51 19.13 12.60 -1.38
C PHE A 51 19.18 11.66 -0.18
N THR A 52 18.44 10.55 -0.25
CA THR A 52 18.56 9.45 0.71
C THR A 52 19.93 8.81 0.60
N GLN A 53 20.55 8.61 1.77
CA GLN A 53 21.83 7.93 1.88
C GLN A 53 21.62 6.42 1.89
N GLY A 54 20.49 5.95 2.44
CA GLY A 54 20.07 4.55 2.41
C GLY A 54 21.03 3.55 3.06
N ASN A 55 22.00 4.06 3.82
CA ASN A 55 23.03 3.28 4.53
C ASN A 55 22.74 3.19 6.04
N SER A 56 21.68 3.85 6.51
CA SER A 56 21.24 3.82 7.90
C SER A 56 20.29 2.63 8.15
N PHE A 57 20.06 2.26 9.41
CA PHE A 57 19.26 1.07 9.76
C PHE A 57 17.85 1.15 9.18
N HIS A 58 17.14 2.27 9.38
CA HIS A 58 15.80 2.43 8.83
C HIS A 58 15.80 2.77 7.33
N GLY A 59 16.86 3.40 6.82
CA GLY A 59 16.99 3.78 5.39
C GLY A 59 17.40 2.65 4.44
N THR A 60 17.71 1.46 4.95
CA THR A 60 18.27 0.35 4.17
C THR A 60 17.38 0.01 2.96
N GLY A 61 17.99 -0.08 1.77
CA GLY A 61 17.32 -0.40 0.51
C GLY A 61 16.68 0.80 -0.20
N GLY A 62 16.67 1.99 0.43
CA GLY A 62 16.04 3.19 -0.12
C GLY A 62 16.98 4.18 -0.82
N ARG A 63 18.29 3.88 -0.95
CA ARG A 63 19.30 4.84 -1.44
C ARG A 63 18.92 5.47 -2.78
N GLY A 64 18.91 6.80 -2.85
CA GLY A 64 18.55 7.56 -4.04
C GLY A 64 17.05 7.57 -4.37
N THR A 65 16.20 7.05 -3.48
CA THR A 65 14.75 6.96 -3.65
C THR A 65 14.03 7.43 -2.38
N LYS A 66 12.71 7.59 -2.44
CA LYS A 66 11.85 7.86 -1.27
C LYS A 66 11.15 6.60 -0.76
N LEU A 67 11.58 5.40 -1.18
CA LEU A 67 10.88 4.16 -0.85
C LEU A 67 10.94 3.81 0.64
N ALA A 68 12.01 4.16 1.34
CA ALA A 68 12.08 3.95 2.79
C ALA A 68 11.00 4.78 3.51
N GLN A 69 10.84 6.04 3.12
CA GLN A 69 9.84 6.96 3.65
C GLN A 69 8.42 6.46 3.34
N MET A 70 8.17 6.02 2.11
CA MET A 70 6.92 5.40 1.69
C MET A 70 6.58 4.18 2.53
N ARG A 71 7.52 3.23 2.69
CA ARG A 71 7.35 2.03 3.53
C ARG A 71 6.95 2.40 4.95
N PHE A 72 7.68 3.31 5.60
CA PHE A 72 7.36 3.67 6.97
C PHE A 72 6.04 4.40 7.11
N CYS A 73 5.64 5.21 6.13
CA CYS A 73 4.32 5.84 6.11
C CYS A 73 3.20 4.78 6.04
N LEU A 74 3.32 3.80 5.16
CA LEU A 74 2.37 2.68 5.04
C LEU A 74 2.33 1.83 6.32
N ARG A 75 3.48 1.63 6.99
CA ARG A 75 3.53 0.95 8.29
C ARG A 75 2.80 1.71 9.41
N VAL A 76 2.60 3.02 9.29
CA VAL A 76 1.71 3.77 10.20
C VAL A 76 0.26 3.55 9.82
N LEU A 77 -0.07 3.71 8.54
CA LEU A 77 -1.45 3.61 8.05
C LEU A 77 -2.06 2.24 8.30
N ASN A 78 -1.32 1.16 8.01
CA ASN A 78 -1.85 -0.20 8.09
C ASN A 78 -2.45 -0.55 9.47
N PRO A 79 -1.71 -0.48 10.59
CA PRO A 79 -2.29 -0.81 11.89
C PRO A 79 -3.38 0.18 12.33
N VAL A 80 -3.32 1.44 11.92
CA VAL A 80 -4.35 2.44 12.25
C VAL A 80 -5.68 2.11 11.55
N VAL A 81 -5.63 1.76 10.26
CA VAL A 81 -6.79 1.35 9.48
C VAL A 81 -7.37 0.02 9.97
N SER A 82 -6.50 -0.94 10.32
CA SER A 82 -6.90 -2.26 10.84
C SER A 82 -7.58 -2.25 12.21
N LEU A 83 -7.59 -1.13 12.93
CA LEU A 83 -8.39 -1.01 14.16
C LEU A 83 -9.90 -0.96 13.89
N GLY A 84 -10.30 -0.65 12.66
CA GLY A 84 -11.71 -0.59 12.28
C GLY A 84 -12.45 0.61 12.88
N ASP A 85 -11.74 1.70 13.22
CA ASP A 85 -12.39 2.95 13.61
C ASP A 85 -13.08 3.59 12.40
N ASP A 86 -14.41 3.66 12.43
CA ASP A 86 -15.21 4.13 11.30
C ASP A 86 -14.96 5.60 10.97
N ALA A 87 -14.83 6.46 11.97
CA ALA A 87 -14.63 7.90 11.76
C ALA A 87 -13.30 8.16 11.07
N LEU A 88 -12.24 7.47 11.51
CA LEU A 88 -10.93 7.52 10.88
C LEU A 88 -10.94 6.98 9.46
N ASN A 89 -11.55 5.82 9.23
CA ASN A 89 -11.54 5.17 7.93
C ASN A 89 -12.42 5.92 6.91
N VAL A 90 -13.51 6.55 7.35
CA VAL A 90 -14.30 7.47 6.53
C VAL A 90 -13.48 8.71 6.18
N ASP A 91 -12.88 9.38 7.16
CA ASP A 91 -12.02 10.55 6.93
C ASP A 91 -10.88 10.24 5.94
N LEU A 92 -10.23 9.08 6.08
CA LEU A 92 -9.16 8.65 5.20
C LEU A 92 -9.66 8.43 3.76
N CYS A 93 -10.83 7.79 3.58
CA CYS A 93 -11.43 7.57 2.27
C CYS A 93 -11.89 8.88 1.61
N ASP A 94 -12.49 9.79 2.37
CA ASP A 94 -12.96 11.09 1.90
C ASP A 94 -11.79 11.97 1.42
N GLN A 95 -10.60 11.78 1.98
CA GLN A 95 -9.35 12.40 1.52
C GLN A 95 -8.74 11.74 0.28
N GLY A 96 -9.40 10.74 -0.32
CA GLY A 96 -8.99 10.12 -1.57
C GLY A 96 -7.91 9.04 -1.43
N ALA A 97 -7.73 8.46 -0.23
CA ALA A 97 -6.67 7.49 0.04
C ALA A 97 -6.70 6.28 -0.91
N ILE A 98 -7.89 5.78 -1.29
CA ILE A 98 -8.01 4.63 -2.20
C ILE A 98 -7.34 4.91 -3.54
N HIS A 99 -7.67 6.03 -4.18
CA HIS A 99 -7.07 6.43 -5.47
C HIS A 99 -5.58 6.71 -5.33
N GLN A 100 -5.16 7.37 -4.24
CA GLN A 100 -3.76 7.65 -4.01
C GLN A 100 -2.93 6.37 -3.85
N LEU A 101 -3.44 5.40 -3.08
CA LEU A 101 -2.80 4.10 -2.86
C LEU A 101 -2.70 3.29 -4.16
N LEU A 102 -3.76 3.27 -4.98
CA LEU A 102 -3.72 2.67 -6.32
C LEU A 102 -2.67 3.36 -7.22
N GLY A 103 -2.59 4.69 -7.17
CA GLY A 103 -1.57 5.46 -7.89
C GLY A 103 -0.15 5.10 -7.45
N ILE A 104 0.09 4.94 -6.15
CA ILE A 104 1.39 4.51 -5.61
C ILE A 104 1.70 3.06 -6.03
N LEU A 105 0.70 2.17 -6.03
CA LEU A 105 0.86 0.79 -6.47
C LEU A 105 1.32 0.74 -7.93
N LYS A 106 0.66 1.49 -8.83
CA LYS A 106 1.08 1.63 -10.23
C LYS A 106 2.46 2.25 -10.38
N PHE A 107 2.74 3.31 -9.61
CA PHE A 107 4.03 3.99 -9.60
C PHE A 107 5.17 3.04 -9.23
N THR A 108 4.98 2.24 -8.18
CA THR A 108 6.01 1.30 -7.72
C THR A 108 6.27 0.19 -8.71
N THR A 109 5.22 -0.40 -9.29
CA THR A 109 5.32 -1.42 -10.34
C THR A 109 6.02 -0.92 -11.60
N SER A 110 5.81 0.34 -11.98
CA SER A 110 6.33 0.88 -13.25
C SER A 110 7.76 1.40 -13.15
N ASN A 111 8.16 1.91 -11.97
CA ASN A 111 9.41 2.66 -11.82
C ASN A 111 10.51 1.90 -11.08
N TYR A 112 10.18 0.79 -10.40
CA TYR A 112 11.16 0.02 -9.64
C TYR A 112 11.18 -1.43 -10.05
N LYS A 113 12.38 -2.04 -9.93
CA LYS A 113 12.55 -3.47 -10.09
C LYS A 113 12.13 -4.20 -8.82
N ASP A 114 11.76 -5.46 -9.01
CA ASP A 114 11.47 -6.37 -7.92
C ASP A 114 12.59 -6.40 -6.88
N SER A 115 12.22 -6.06 -5.66
CA SER A 115 13.08 -6.11 -4.48
C SER A 115 12.20 -6.36 -3.27
N ALA A 116 12.77 -6.91 -2.19
CA ALA A 116 12.00 -7.18 -0.98
C ALA A 116 11.30 -5.93 -0.43
N LEU A 117 11.92 -4.76 -0.58
CA LEU A 117 11.36 -3.48 -0.16
C LEU A 117 10.15 -3.07 -1.02
N VAL A 118 10.23 -3.22 -2.35
CA VAL A 118 9.12 -2.92 -3.27
C VAL A 118 7.96 -3.89 -3.03
N MET A 119 8.24 -5.18 -2.89
CA MET A 119 7.25 -6.21 -2.59
C MET A 119 6.53 -5.95 -1.28
N GLU A 120 7.27 -5.51 -0.24
CA GLU A 120 6.72 -5.10 1.05
C GLU A 120 5.76 -3.90 0.89
N ILE A 121 6.18 -2.84 0.20
CA ILE A 121 5.35 -1.65 -0.05
C ILE A 121 4.07 -2.01 -0.78
N GLN A 122 4.16 -2.78 -1.87
CA GLN A 122 3.00 -3.19 -2.65
C GLN A 122 2.04 -4.08 -1.83
N SER A 123 2.59 -4.99 -1.03
CA SER A 123 1.79 -5.85 -0.13
C SER A 123 1.05 -5.03 0.92
N ASP A 124 1.73 -4.07 1.57
CA ASP A 124 1.12 -3.23 2.60
C ASP A 124 0.03 -2.32 2.01
N ILE A 125 0.21 -1.80 0.79
CA ILE A 125 -0.84 -1.06 0.06
C ILE A 125 -2.07 -1.93 -0.17
N LEU A 126 -1.89 -3.15 -0.68
CA LEU A 126 -3.00 -4.07 -0.95
C LEU A 126 -3.75 -4.44 0.33
N LEU A 127 -3.05 -4.63 1.45
CA LEU A 127 -3.68 -4.90 2.75
C LEU A 127 -4.50 -3.71 3.27
N ILE A 128 -3.98 -2.48 3.13
CA ILE A 128 -4.72 -1.27 3.49
C ILE A 128 -5.99 -1.14 2.63
N LEU A 129 -5.87 -1.32 1.30
CA LEU A 129 -7.00 -1.28 0.38
C LEU A 129 -8.05 -2.33 0.74
N SER A 130 -7.62 -3.56 1.04
CA SER A 130 -8.49 -4.66 1.47
C SER A 130 -9.28 -4.26 2.71
N THR A 131 -8.60 -3.77 3.74
CA THR A 131 -9.22 -3.37 5.00
C THR A 131 -10.21 -2.22 4.82
N LEU A 132 -9.88 -1.23 3.98
CA LEU A 132 -10.78 -0.11 3.72
C LEU A 132 -12.05 -0.55 3.00
N CYS A 133 -11.93 -1.43 2.00
CA CYS A 133 -13.04 -1.82 1.14
C CYS A 133 -13.87 -2.99 1.69
N GLU A 134 -13.38 -3.71 2.69
CA GLU A 134 -14.06 -4.86 3.27
C GLU A 134 -15.51 -4.51 3.65
N SER A 135 -16.46 -5.30 3.12
CA SER A 135 -17.90 -5.17 3.34
C SER A 135 -18.52 -3.79 3.02
N ASN A 136 -17.82 -2.87 2.35
CA ASN A 136 -18.30 -1.52 2.06
C ASN A 136 -18.43 -1.26 0.56
N ILE A 137 -19.66 -1.31 0.03
CA ILE A 137 -19.94 -1.17 -1.41
C ILE A 137 -19.44 0.16 -1.97
N HIS A 138 -19.62 1.26 -1.25
CA HIS A 138 -19.19 2.59 -1.73
C HIS A 138 -17.67 2.67 -1.90
N ARG A 139 -16.91 2.11 -0.95
CA ARG A 139 -15.45 2.07 -1.05
C ARG A 139 -14.96 1.12 -2.15
N LYS A 140 -15.68 0.02 -2.41
CA LYS A 140 -15.44 -0.82 -3.60
C LYS A 140 -15.68 -0.03 -4.89
N GLU A 141 -16.74 0.76 -4.98
CA GLU A 141 -16.96 1.64 -6.14
C GLU A 141 -15.83 2.66 -6.35
N LEU A 142 -15.27 3.20 -5.25
CA LEU A 142 -14.08 4.06 -5.31
C LEU A 142 -12.82 3.31 -5.78
N PHE A 143 -12.66 2.04 -5.40
CA PHE A 143 -11.59 1.18 -5.92
C PHE A 143 -11.69 1.04 -7.44
N GLY A 144 -12.92 0.84 -7.94
CA GLY A 144 -13.25 1.00 -9.34
C GLY A 144 -12.53 0.04 -10.30
N TRP A 145 -12.77 0.25 -11.60
CA TRP A 145 -12.13 -0.54 -12.67
C TRP A 145 -10.61 -0.39 -12.68
N GLU A 146 -10.12 0.79 -12.29
CA GLU A 146 -8.70 1.07 -12.15
C GLU A 146 -8.04 0.12 -11.14
N GLY A 147 -8.70 -0.12 -10.00
CA GLY A 147 -8.22 -1.06 -9.00
C GLY A 147 -8.16 -2.49 -9.54
N VAL A 148 -9.18 -2.93 -10.27
CA VAL A 148 -9.22 -4.27 -10.90
C VAL A 148 -8.08 -4.44 -11.91
N ASP A 149 -7.89 -3.46 -12.80
CA ASP A 149 -6.81 -3.48 -13.80
C ASP A 149 -5.42 -3.49 -13.15
N THR A 150 -5.27 -2.81 -12.00
CA THR A 150 -4.01 -2.79 -11.24
C THR A 150 -3.77 -4.11 -10.54
N LEU A 151 -4.83 -4.83 -10.14
CA LEU A 151 -4.75 -6.05 -9.35
C LEU A 151 -4.38 -7.29 -10.17
N ILE A 152 -4.96 -7.43 -11.37
CA ILE A 152 -4.79 -8.62 -12.22
C ILE A 152 -3.31 -9.00 -12.46
N PRO A 153 -2.40 -8.07 -12.78
CA PRO A 153 -0.98 -8.39 -12.96
C PRO A 153 -0.32 -9.06 -11.76
N PHE A 154 -0.73 -8.73 -10.52
CA PHE A 154 -0.17 -9.33 -9.30
C PHE A 154 -0.60 -10.79 -9.10
N MET A 155 -1.64 -11.25 -9.81
CA MET A 155 -2.07 -12.65 -9.81
C MET A 155 -1.38 -13.48 -10.90
N LYS A 156 -0.63 -12.85 -11.81
CA LYS A 156 0.10 -13.51 -12.91
C LYS A 156 1.58 -13.72 -12.57
N ILE A 157 1.87 -14.22 -11.36
CA ILE A 157 3.25 -14.44 -10.91
C ILE A 157 3.83 -15.69 -11.58
N ASP A 158 5.06 -15.58 -12.10
CA ASP A 158 5.85 -16.72 -12.58
C ASP A 158 6.20 -17.65 -11.40
N ASP A 159 5.92 -18.94 -11.53
CA ASP A 159 6.23 -19.99 -10.55
C ASP A 159 7.67 -19.91 -10.00
N LYS A 160 8.62 -19.50 -10.85
CA LYS A 160 10.04 -19.34 -10.48
C LYS A 160 10.26 -18.22 -9.47
N ASN A 161 9.42 -17.19 -9.50
CA ASN A 161 9.51 -16.04 -8.61
C ASN A 161 8.84 -16.30 -7.26
N PHE A 162 7.89 -17.23 -7.19
CA PHE A 162 7.10 -17.51 -5.99
C PHE A 162 7.99 -17.84 -4.77
N TYR A 163 9.03 -18.66 -4.97
CA TYR A 163 9.99 -19.04 -3.93
C TYR A 163 11.33 -18.30 -3.99
N SER A 164 11.38 -17.15 -4.66
CA SER A 164 12.61 -16.33 -4.82
C SER A 164 13.16 -15.76 -3.50
N GLY A 165 12.36 -15.75 -2.42
CA GLY A 165 12.72 -15.10 -1.15
C GLY A 165 12.54 -13.58 -1.14
N LEU A 166 12.10 -12.97 -2.26
CA LEU A 166 11.83 -11.53 -2.36
C LEU A 166 10.45 -11.12 -1.84
N GLY A 167 9.55 -12.06 -1.54
CA GLY A 167 8.20 -11.78 -1.02
C GLY A 167 7.06 -11.83 -2.04
N HIS A 168 7.31 -12.33 -3.25
CA HIS A 168 6.29 -12.55 -4.29
C HIS A 168 5.09 -13.37 -3.80
N ASN A 169 5.34 -14.40 -2.97
CA ASN A 169 4.28 -15.19 -2.36
C ASN A 169 3.36 -14.36 -1.46
N ARG A 170 3.93 -13.51 -0.58
CA ARG A 170 3.16 -12.59 0.27
C ARG A 170 2.35 -11.63 -0.60
N LEU A 171 2.97 -11.07 -1.63
CA LEU A 171 2.30 -10.16 -2.55
C LEU A 171 1.11 -10.81 -3.25
N LEU A 172 1.24 -12.05 -3.71
CA LEU A 172 0.12 -12.82 -4.28
C LEU A 172 -1.03 -12.97 -3.28
N PHE A 173 -0.74 -13.37 -2.05
CA PHE A 173 -1.78 -13.52 -1.03
C PHE A 173 -2.47 -12.19 -0.73
N CYS A 174 -1.72 -11.09 -0.63
CA CYS A 174 -2.30 -9.76 -0.47
C CYS A 174 -3.14 -9.34 -1.69
N ALA A 175 -2.77 -9.75 -2.91
CA ALA A 175 -3.56 -9.49 -4.10
C ALA A 175 -4.88 -10.30 -4.12
N LEU A 176 -4.84 -11.56 -3.71
CA LEU A 176 -6.04 -12.40 -3.59
C LEU A 176 -6.98 -11.89 -2.48
N ASP A 177 -6.42 -11.46 -1.35
CA ASP A 177 -7.19 -10.81 -0.28
C ASP A 177 -7.83 -9.50 -0.77
N CYS A 178 -7.06 -8.68 -1.49
CA CYS A 178 -7.58 -7.46 -2.11
C CYS A 178 -8.67 -7.73 -3.15
N LEU A 179 -8.58 -8.83 -3.91
CA LEU A 179 -9.66 -9.23 -4.82
C LEU A 179 -10.93 -9.54 -4.02
N TRP A 180 -10.80 -10.33 -2.97
CA TRP A 180 -11.92 -10.70 -2.11
C TRP A 180 -12.58 -9.47 -1.46
N CYS A 181 -11.77 -8.61 -0.84
CA CYS A 181 -12.27 -7.46 -0.09
C CYS A 181 -12.73 -6.32 -0.98
N CYS A 182 -12.05 -6.02 -2.09
CA CYS A 182 -12.34 -4.86 -2.93
C CYS A 182 -13.27 -5.15 -4.12
N VAL A 183 -13.31 -6.38 -4.63
CA VAL A 183 -14.05 -6.72 -5.86
C VAL A 183 -15.27 -7.58 -5.57
N MET A 184 -15.09 -8.68 -4.82
CA MET A 184 -16.17 -9.65 -4.60
C MET A 184 -17.34 -9.02 -3.84
N GLY A 185 -18.57 -9.33 -4.22
CA GLY A 185 -19.80 -8.72 -3.71
C GLY A 185 -20.12 -7.33 -4.28
N CYS A 186 -19.33 -6.80 -5.21
CA CYS A 186 -19.67 -5.63 -6.01
C CYS A 186 -19.91 -6.06 -7.46
N THR A 187 -21.17 -6.16 -7.87
CA THR A 187 -21.56 -6.74 -9.17
C THR A 187 -20.86 -6.10 -10.36
N ILE A 188 -20.71 -4.77 -10.35
CA ILE A 188 -20.06 -4.02 -11.43
C ILE A 188 -18.58 -4.40 -11.56
N LEU A 189 -17.89 -4.61 -10.43
CA LEU A 189 -16.47 -4.98 -10.44
C LEU A 189 -16.27 -6.47 -10.70
N GLU A 190 -17.17 -7.32 -10.21
CA GLU A 190 -17.18 -8.75 -10.53
C GLU A 190 -17.33 -8.97 -12.04
N ASP A 191 -18.34 -8.33 -12.66
CA ASP A 191 -18.56 -8.40 -14.10
C ASP A 191 -17.31 -7.92 -14.86
N TYR A 192 -16.73 -6.78 -14.46
CA TYR A 192 -15.52 -6.25 -15.07
C TYR A 192 -14.31 -7.19 -14.91
N PHE A 193 -14.14 -7.80 -13.74
CA PHE A 193 -13.07 -8.76 -13.48
C PHE A 193 -13.21 -10.00 -14.37
N LEU A 194 -14.43 -10.49 -14.57
CA LEU A 194 -14.72 -11.60 -15.48
C LEU A 194 -14.43 -11.23 -16.95
N GLU A 195 -14.83 -10.03 -17.38
CA GLU A 195 -14.53 -9.49 -18.72
C GLU A 195 -13.02 -9.40 -18.98
N LYS A 196 -12.22 -9.19 -17.94
CA LYS A 196 -10.74 -9.11 -18.00
C LYS A 196 -10.03 -10.44 -17.84
N GLU A 197 -10.73 -11.56 -18.08
CA GLU A 197 -10.20 -12.92 -17.94
C GLU A 197 -9.66 -13.21 -16.52
N GLY A 198 -10.18 -12.50 -15.51
CA GLY A 198 -9.75 -12.63 -14.12
C GLY A 198 -9.97 -14.04 -13.57
N LEU A 199 -11.09 -14.68 -13.94
CA LEU A 199 -11.37 -16.06 -13.53
C LEU A 199 -10.33 -17.05 -14.07
N PHE A 200 -9.88 -16.89 -15.32
CA PHE A 200 -8.83 -17.74 -15.89
C PHE A 200 -7.52 -17.55 -15.16
N THR A 201 -7.18 -16.30 -14.82
CA THR A 201 -6.00 -15.99 -14.01
C THR A 201 -6.02 -16.70 -12.65
N LEU A 202 -7.19 -16.81 -12.00
CA LEU A 202 -7.32 -17.56 -10.75
C LEU A 202 -7.20 -19.08 -10.94
N LEU A 203 -7.75 -19.61 -12.02
CA LEU A 203 -7.65 -21.04 -12.33
C LEU A 203 -6.20 -21.44 -12.63
N ASP A 204 -5.44 -20.58 -13.30
CA ASP A 204 -4.03 -20.81 -13.60
C ASP A 204 -3.18 -20.94 -12.32
N LEU A 205 -3.59 -20.33 -11.19
CA LEU A 205 -2.92 -20.47 -9.90
C LEU A 205 -3.12 -21.85 -9.23
N LEU A 206 -4.09 -22.64 -9.70
CA LEU A 206 -4.38 -23.97 -9.16
C LEU A 206 -3.67 -25.11 -9.92
N LEU A 207 -3.07 -24.80 -11.08
CA LEU A 207 -2.42 -25.74 -11.98
C LEU A 207 -0.93 -25.87 -11.68
#